data_AF-G5SLB8-F1
#
_entry.id   AF-G5SLB8-F1
#
_cell.length_a   1.000
_cell.length_b   1.000
_cell.length_c   1.000
_cell.angle_alpha   90.00
_cell.angle_beta   90.00
_cell.angle_gamma   90.00
#
_symmetry.space_group_name_H-M   'P 1'
#
loop_
_entity.id
_entity.type
_entity.pdbx_description
1 polymer ?
#
loop_
_entity_poly.entity_id
_entity_poly.type
_entity_poly.pdbx_seq_one_letter_code
_entity_poly.pdbx_strand_id
1 'polypeptide(L)'
;MNELFEIYKRIEYLRNNGVKMKEIADHTQMAASVLSSLYSSVLPTFIGEVKKGIAEEEALDYALSQVNNVSKKRLLGNLEDMKERLFELEPPQGGEKRKSPFWDMMARESQVSAQEAYNYSGIYISYSLSSAADALKVEPYLITASENNEYVRVVHMSAYNTTHSGVGLFNNHTSSYILFNERESPELALFTIYLQLPMYDFPKMLKGLYLCLDYNRNPIARRILFVKHSDSTDMDDFLALKGEIIPKEQIPDDLLPYYNYTCQPGDFIKTCTVPSPSLDTQDLEREKKMLEL
;
A
#
# COMPACT_ATOMS: atom_id res chain seq x y z
N MET A 1 -26.37 24.71 7.26
CA MET A 1 -25.02 24.14 7.51
C MET A 1 -24.86 22.69 7.05
N ASN A 2 -25.93 21.88 6.98
CA ASN A 2 -25.93 20.60 6.23
C ASN A 2 -25.52 20.79 4.75
N GLU A 3 -25.79 21.96 4.17
CA GLU A 3 -25.34 22.33 2.82
C GLU A 3 -23.82 22.31 2.64
N LEU A 4 -23.00 22.62 3.66
CA LEU A 4 -21.53 22.57 3.51
C LEU A 4 -21.05 21.14 3.28
N PHE A 5 -21.72 20.15 3.88
CA PHE A 5 -21.45 18.74 3.67
C PHE A 5 -21.88 18.28 2.27
N GLU A 6 -23.03 18.76 1.80
CA GLU A 6 -23.52 18.49 0.44
C GLU A 6 -22.63 19.12 -0.63
N ILE A 7 -22.19 20.37 -0.42
CA ILE A 7 -21.23 21.07 -1.27
C ILE A 7 -19.91 20.30 -1.34
N TYR A 8 -19.37 19.84 -0.20
CA TYR A 8 -18.15 19.04 -0.17
C TYR A 8 -18.29 17.77 -1.00
N LYS A 9 -19.37 16.99 -0.77
CA LYS A 9 -19.66 15.77 -1.53
C LYS A 9 -19.84 16.03 -3.02
N ARG A 10 -20.51 17.13 -3.38
CA ARG A 10 -20.76 17.47 -4.78
C ARG A 10 -19.47 17.85 -5.49
N ILE A 11 -18.61 18.66 -4.86
CA ILE A 11 -17.28 18.99 -5.41
C ILE A 11 -16.44 17.72 -5.55
N GLU A 12 -16.43 16.84 -4.54
CA GLU A 12 -15.73 15.55 -4.58
C GLU A 12 -16.24 14.66 -5.74
N TYR A 13 -17.56 14.55 -5.91
CA TYR A 13 -18.17 13.83 -7.03
C TYR A 13 -17.72 14.37 -8.39
N LEU A 14 -17.79 15.69 -8.60
CA LEU A 14 -17.39 16.33 -9.86
C LEU A 14 -15.91 16.11 -10.15
N ARG A 15 -15.06 16.25 -9.13
CA ARG A 15 -13.60 16.04 -9.22
C ARG A 15 -13.23 14.60 -9.57
N ASN A 16 -13.90 13.63 -8.95
CA ASN A 16 -13.68 12.21 -9.20
C ASN A 16 -14.18 11.77 -10.57
N ASN A 17 -15.14 12.50 -11.15
CA ASN A 17 -15.65 12.27 -12.51
C ASN A 17 -15.00 13.20 -13.56
N GLY A 18 -13.82 13.77 -13.25
CA GLY A 18 -12.96 14.41 -14.26
C GLY A 18 -13.17 15.91 -14.46
N VAL A 19 -14.09 16.55 -13.75
CA VAL A 19 -14.29 18.01 -13.84
C VAL A 19 -13.10 18.74 -13.20
N LYS A 20 -12.50 19.71 -13.91
CA LYS A 20 -11.33 20.43 -13.39
C LYS A 20 -11.75 21.45 -12.34
N MET A 21 -10.86 21.74 -11.37
CA MET A 21 -11.16 22.71 -10.30
C MET A 21 -11.46 24.11 -10.86
N LYS A 22 -10.77 24.48 -11.95
CA LYS A 22 -11.01 25.74 -12.66
C LYS A 22 -12.43 25.82 -13.24
N GLU A 23 -12.90 24.73 -13.85
CA GLU A 23 -14.24 24.67 -14.44
C GLU A 23 -15.33 24.78 -13.36
N ILE A 24 -15.15 24.11 -12.22
CA ILE A 24 -16.05 24.24 -11.08
C ILE A 24 -16.06 25.68 -10.56
N ALA A 25 -14.88 26.30 -10.41
CA ALA A 25 -14.73 27.67 -9.93
C ALA A 25 -15.39 28.69 -10.87
N ASP A 26 -15.18 28.54 -12.18
CA ASP A 26 -15.78 29.40 -13.20
C ASP A 26 -17.31 29.30 -13.18
N HIS A 27 -17.85 28.09 -12.99
CA HIS A 27 -19.30 27.85 -12.93
C HIS A 27 -19.96 28.39 -11.64
N THR A 28 -19.29 28.24 -10.50
CA THR A 28 -19.75 28.77 -9.21
C THR A 28 -19.41 30.25 -8.99
N GLN A 29 -18.79 30.90 -9.98
CA GLN A 29 -18.32 32.29 -9.91
C GLN A 29 -17.39 32.57 -8.72
N MET A 30 -16.61 31.56 -8.33
CA MET A 30 -15.60 31.67 -7.29
C MET A 30 -14.21 31.81 -7.89
N ALA A 31 -13.31 32.49 -7.18
CA ALA A 31 -11.89 32.40 -7.53
C ALA A 31 -11.39 30.96 -7.30
N ALA A 32 -10.67 30.40 -8.27
CA ALA A 32 -10.17 29.02 -8.20
C ALA A 32 -9.30 28.74 -6.95
N SER A 33 -8.56 29.74 -6.48
CA SER A 33 -7.78 29.64 -5.23
C SER A 33 -8.67 29.52 -4.00
N VAL A 34 -9.79 30.25 -3.95
CA VAL A 34 -10.76 30.21 -2.84
C VAL A 34 -11.48 28.87 -2.83
N LEU A 35 -11.96 28.40 -3.99
CA LEU A 35 -12.62 27.10 -4.10
C LEU A 35 -11.64 25.96 -3.75
N SER A 36 -10.38 26.05 -4.16
CA SER A 36 -9.35 25.08 -3.80
C SER A 36 -9.15 25.02 -2.29
N SER A 37 -8.95 26.15 -1.61
CA SER A 37 -8.79 26.21 -0.15
C SER A 37 -10.03 25.73 0.59
N LEU A 38 -11.23 26.03 0.07
CA LEU A 38 -12.50 25.55 0.60
C LEU A 38 -12.56 24.02 0.54
N TYR A 39 -12.25 23.41 -0.61
CA TYR A 39 -12.30 21.96 -0.83
C TYR A 39 -11.19 21.19 -0.11
N SER A 40 -9.94 21.67 -0.12
CA SER A 40 -8.80 20.91 0.41
C SER A 40 -8.58 21.07 1.91
N SER A 41 -9.08 22.15 2.51
CA SER A 41 -8.72 22.54 3.88
C SER A 41 -9.93 22.86 4.74
N VAL A 42 -10.77 23.83 4.32
CA VAL A 42 -11.89 24.31 5.17
C VAL A 42 -12.95 23.24 5.36
N LEU A 43 -13.50 22.66 4.27
CA LEU A 43 -14.58 21.67 4.36
C LEU A 43 -14.13 20.38 5.06
N PRO A 44 -12.95 19.78 4.76
CA PRO A 44 -12.46 18.62 5.49
C PRO A 44 -12.26 18.88 7.00
N THR A 45 -11.71 20.03 7.35
CA THR A 45 -11.49 20.42 8.76
C THR A 45 -12.83 20.61 9.48
N PHE A 46 -13.77 21.35 8.88
CA PHE A 46 -15.12 21.53 9.40
C PHE A 46 -15.82 20.19 9.66
N ILE A 47 -15.82 19.28 8.67
CA ILE A 47 -16.42 17.94 8.79
C ILE A 47 -15.74 17.12 9.89
N GLY A 48 -14.41 17.22 10.01
CA GLY A 48 -13.64 16.56 11.05
C GLY A 48 -14.01 17.01 12.45
N GLU A 49 -14.14 18.32 12.68
CA GLU A 49 -14.49 18.88 13.98
C GLU A 49 -15.95 18.60 14.37
N VAL A 50 -16.89 18.71 13.43
CA VAL A 50 -18.31 18.35 13.70
C VAL A 50 -18.43 16.88 14.10
N LYS A 51 -17.67 15.97 13.47
CA LYS A 51 -17.64 14.55 13.86
C LYS A 51 -17.10 14.29 15.27
N LYS A 52 -16.29 15.20 15.81
CA LYS A 52 -15.81 15.14 17.21
C LYS A 52 -16.83 15.69 18.21
N GLY A 53 -18.00 16.13 17.74
CA GLY A 53 -19.07 16.69 18.57
C GLY A 53 -18.94 18.19 18.84
N ILE A 54 -18.07 18.89 18.11
CA ILE A 54 -17.96 20.37 18.21
C ILE A 54 -19.15 21.01 17.49
N ALA A 55 -19.66 22.10 18.05
CA ALA A 55 -20.76 22.86 17.45
C ALA A 55 -20.39 23.37 16.05
N GLU A 56 -21.32 23.31 15.11
CA GLU A 56 -21.04 23.62 13.70
C GLU A 56 -20.46 25.04 13.50
N GLU A 57 -20.91 26.02 14.27
CA GLU A 57 -20.41 27.38 14.17
C GLU A 57 -18.95 27.51 14.63
N GLU A 58 -18.61 26.86 15.75
CA GLU A 58 -17.23 26.81 16.27
C GLU A 58 -16.30 26.03 15.34
N ALA A 59 -16.79 24.91 14.80
CA ALA A 59 -16.07 24.11 13.82
C ALA A 59 -15.77 24.90 12.54
N LEU A 60 -16.72 25.72 12.07
CA LEU A 60 -16.53 26.55 10.88
C LEU A 60 -15.55 27.69 11.14
N ASP A 61 -15.61 28.34 12.29
CA ASP A 61 -14.67 29.40 12.67
C ASP A 61 -13.25 28.86 12.78
N TYR A 62 -13.09 27.69 13.40
CA TYR A 62 -11.81 26.99 13.46
C TYR A 62 -11.30 26.65 12.06
N ALA A 63 -12.13 26.04 11.20
CA ALA A 63 -11.73 25.66 9.86
C ALA A 63 -11.32 26.86 8.98
N LEU A 64 -12.03 27.98 9.10
CA LEU A 64 -11.71 29.21 8.38
C LEU A 64 -10.44 29.89 8.90
N SER A 65 -10.11 29.75 10.19
CA SER A 65 -8.86 30.28 10.74
C SER A 65 -7.59 29.67 10.12
N GLN A 66 -7.72 28.48 9.52
CA GLN A 66 -6.61 27.76 8.87
C GLN A 66 -6.24 28.35 7.49
N VAL A 67 -7.05 29.26 6.95
CA VAL A 67 -6.83 29.84 5.62
C VAL A 67 -7.06 31.36 5.65
N ASN A 68 -6.33 32.10 4.82
CA ASN A 68 -6.42 33.56 4.80
C ASN A 68 -7.25 34.12 3.62
N ASN A 69 -7.68 33.26 2.71
CA ASN A 69 -8.32 33.63 1.45
C ASN A 69 -9.83 33.31 1.40
N VAL A 70 -10.41 32.72 2.44
CA VAL A 70 -11.84 32.38 2.53
C VAL A 70 -12.50 33.22 3.62
N SER A 71 -13.55 33.98 3.28
CA SER A 71 -14.28 34.84 4.23
C SER A 71 -15.58 34.17 4.67
N LYS A 72 -15.81 34.01 5.99
CA LYS A 72 -17.06 33.46 6.56
C LYS A 72 -18.29 34.16 6.00
N LYS A 73 -18.28 35.50 6.00
CA LYS A 73 -19.40 36.32 5.55
C LYS A 73 -19.73 36.10 4.06
N ARG A 74 -18.70 36.02 3.21
CA ARG A 74 -18.91 35.79 1.77
C ARG A 74 -19.34 34.35 1.49
N LEU A 75 -18.77 33.38 2.20
CA LEU A 75 -19.12 31.96 2.06
C LEU A 75 -20.57 31.71 2.44
N LEU A 76 -21.00 32.18 3.62
CA LEU A 76 -22.37 32.00 4.09
C LEU A 76 -23.38 32.83 3.27
N GLY A 77 -22.98 34.01 2.80
CA GLY A 77 -23.83 34.86 1.95
C GLY A 77 -24.12 34.28 0.56
N ASN A 78 -23.23 33.44 0.04
CA ASN A 78 -23.35 32.83 -1.30
C ASN A 78 -23.61 31.32 -1.24
N LEU A 79 -23.95 30.77 -0.07
CA LEU A 79 -23.95 29.33 0.17
C LEU A 79 -24.98 28.59 -0.71
N GLU A 80 -26.21 29.12 -0.76
CA GLU A 80 -27.31 28.53 -1.54
C GLU A 80 -27.05 28.63 -3.06
N ASP A 81 -26.64 29.81 -3.56
CA ASP A 81 -26.31 30.01 -4.98
C ASP A 81 -25.13 29.13 -5.42
N MET A 82 -24.12 28.96 -4.55
CA MET A 82 -23.02 28.04 -4.80
C MET A 82 -23.50 26.59 -4.90
N LYS A 83 -24.36 26.17 -3.98
CA LYS A 83 -24.92 24.82 -3.97
C LYS A 83 -25.73 24.57 -5.26
N GLU A 84 -26.64 25.47 -5.61
CA GLU A 84 -27.48 25.34 -6.81
C GLU A 84 -26.61 25.14 -8.06
N ARG A 85 -25.62 26.02 -8.29
CA ARG A 85 -24.69 25.93 -9.42
C ARG A 85 -23.86 24.64 -9.41
N LEU A 86 -23.40 24.20 -8.25
CA LEU A 86 -22.65 22.93 -8.15
C LEU A 86 -23.51 21.72 -8.53
N PHE A 87 -24.81 21.76 -8.24
CA PHE A 87 -25.73 20.69 -8.57
C PHE A 87 -26.23 20.75 -10.02
N GLU A 88 -26.21 21.91 -10.67
CA GLU A 88 -26.43 22.05 -12.12
C GLU A 88 -25.28 21.51 -12.97
N LEU A 89 -24.04 21.59 -12.46
CA LEU A 89 -22.87 21.11 -13.18
C LEU A 89 -22.84 19.58 -13.20
N GLU A 90 -22.88 18.97 -14.39
CA GLU A 90 -22.73 17.52 -14.55
C GLU A 90 -21.36 17.16 -15.14
N PRO A 91 -20.76 16.01 -14.77
CA PRO A 91 -19.53 15.55 -15.39
C PRO A 91 -19.72 15.27 -16.90
N PRO A 92 -18.69 15.50 -17.72
CA PRO A 92 -18.76 15.20 -19.15
C PRO A 92 -19.09 13.71 -19.41
N GLN A 93 -20.12 13.45 -20.21
CA GLN A 93 -20.49 12.10 -20.60
C GLN A 93 -19.40 11.50 -21.49
N GLY A 94 -18.73 10.44 -21.02
CA GLY A 94 -17.67 9.76 -21.75
C GLY A 94 -16.24 10.28 -21.49
N GLY A 95 -16.04 11.18 -20.53
CA GLY A 95 -14.70 11.51 -20.06
C GLY A 95 -14.05 10.30 -19.38
N GLU A 96 -12.76 10.06 -19.63
CA GLU A 96 -11.98 9.09 -18.86
C GLU A 96 -12.20 9.37 -17.37
N LYS A 97 -12.80 8.42 -16.65
CA LYS A 97 -12.91 8.50 -15.18
C LYS A 97 -11.52 8.79 -14.67
N ARG A 98 -11.35 9.94 -14.02
CA ARG A 98 -10.07 10.35 -13.48
C ARG A 98 -9.57 9.21 -12.60
N LYS A 99 -8.44 8.59 -12.98
CA LYS A 99 -7.81 7.57 -12.15
C LYS A 99 -7.64 8.19 -10.75
N SER A 100 -7.94 7.40 -9.71
CA SER A 100 -7.74 7.87 -8.33
C SER A 100 -6.38 8.56 -8.22
N PRO A 101 -6.26 9.73 -7.58
CA PRO A 101 -4.97 10.40 -7.42
C PRO A 101 -3.88 9.49 -6.85
N PHE A 102 -4.29 8.49 -6.06
CA PHE A 102 -3.44 7.41 -5.58
C PHE A 102 -2.77 6.61 -6.72
N TRP A 103 -3.51 6.26 -7.77
CA TRP A 103 -2.94 5.54 -8.92
C TRP A 103 -1.94 6.40 -9.69
N ASP A 104 -2.16 7.71 -9.78
CA ASP A 104 -1.19 8.63 -10.39
C ASP A 104 0.06 8.77 -9.51
N MET A 105 -0.06 8.67 -8.18
CA MET A 105 1.09 8.61 -7.27
C MET A 105 1.85 7.29 -7.42
N MET A 106 1.13 6.16 -7.43
CA MET A 106 1.71 4.82 -7.61
C MET A 106 2.44 4.67 -8.94
N ALA A 107 1.86 5.20 -10.03
CA ALA A 107 2.49 5.18 -11.35
C ALA A 107 3.79 5.99 -11.38
N ARG A 108 3.79 7.19 -10.79
CA ARG A 108 5.00 8.01 -10.66
C ARG A 108 6.07 7.33 -9.82
N GLU A 109 5.68 6.79 -8.67
CA GLU A 109 6.63 6.10 -7.78
C GLU A 109 7.21 4.84 -8.44
N SER A 110 6.40 4.09 -9.18
CA SER A 110 6.86 2.92 -9.93
C SER A 110 7.95 3.28 -10.94
N GLN A 111 7.78 4.40 -11.64
CA GLN A 111 8.76 4.89 -12.60
C GLN A 111 10.06 5.36 -11.93
N VAL A 112 9.96 6.06 -10.80
CA VAL A 112 11.13 6.47 -10.00
C VAL A 112 11.87 5.24 -9.48
N SER A 113 11.14 4.27 -8.92
CA SER A 113 11.70 3.01 -8.43
C SER A 113 12.45 2.25 -9.52
N ALA A 114 11.94 2.23 -10.77
CA ALA A 114 12.60 1.59 -11.90
C ALA A 114 13.96 2.22 -12.23
N GLN A 115 14.05 3.56 -12.16
CA GLN A 115 15.29 4.29 -12.42
C GLN A 115 16.37 4.02 -11.35
N GLU A 116 15.96 3.82 -10.10
CA GLU A 116 16.86 3.55 -8.98
C GLU A 116 17.07 2.05 -8.70
N ALA A 117 16.36 1.18 -9.44
CA ALA A 117 16.39 -0.27 -9.25
C ALA A 117 17.78 -0.88 -9.40
N TYR A 118 18.68 -0.23 -10.16
CA TYR A 118 20.05 -0.68 -10.38
C TYR A 118 20.80 -1.00 -9.08
N ASN A 119 20.58 -0.22 -8.02
CA ASN A 119 21.22 -0.44 -6.72
C ASN A 119 20.83 -1.78 -6.06
N TYR A 120 19.65 -2.29 -6.39
CA TYR A 120 19.06 -3.49 -5.81
C TYR A 120 18.86 -4.61 -6.83
N SER A 121 19.31 -4.40 -8.07
CA SER A 121 19.12 -5.37 -9.14
C SER A 121 20.05 -6.56 -8.97
N GLY A 122 19.53 -7.74 -9.29
CA GLY A 122 20.25 -8.99 -9.19
C GLY A 122 19.38 -10.15 -8.74
N ILE A 123 20.02 -11.31 -8.58
CA ILE A 123 19.41 -12.51 -8.04
C ILE A 123 19.72 -12.59 -6.54
N TYR A 124 18.68 -12.83 -5.75
CA TYR A 124 18.73 -12.99 -4.30
C TYR A 124 18.23 -14.38 -3.92
N ILE A 125 18.84 -14.97 -2.90
CA ILE A 125 18.26 -16.12 -2.20
C ILE A 125 17.57 -15.59 -0.95
N SER A 126 16.29 -15.89 -0.83
CA SER A 126 15.53 -15.56 0.37
C SER A 126 15.51 -16.72 1.36
N TYR A 127 15.48 -16.37 2.64
CA TYR A 127 15.36 -17.29 3.77
C TYR A 127 14.17 -16.86 4.63
N SER A 128 13.26 -17.78 4.92
CA SER A 128 12.09 -17.54 5.77
C SER A 128 11.56 -18.84 6.39
N LEU A 129 10.71 -18.74 7.40
CA LEU A 129 10.03 -19.89 7.98
C LEU A 129 9.02 -20.49 7.00
N SER A 130 9.03 -21.82 6.83
CA SER A 130 8.03 -22.58 6.06
C SER A 130 6.64 -22.54 6.70
N SER A 131 5.57 -22.53 5.90
CA SER A 131 4.19 -22.53 6.40
C SER A 131 3.70 -23.90 6.88
N ALA A 132 4.39 -24.97 6.49
CA ALA A 132 3.97 -26.34 6.73
C ALA A 132 4.70 -27.01 7.90
N ALA A 133 5.91 -26.56 8.25
CA ALA A 133 6.77 -27.21 9.23
C ALA A 133 7.80 -26.23 9.82
N ASP A 134 8.45 -26.63 10.93
CA ASP A 134 9.66 -25.97 11.45
C ASP A 134 10.86 -26.25 10.51
N ALA A 135 10.87 -25.53 9.39
CA ALA A 135 11.81 -25.73 8.30
C ALA A 135 12.18 -24.39 7.66
N LEU A 136 13.42 -24.29 7.19
CA LEU A 136 13.92 -23.14 6.44
C LEU A 136 13.43 -23.23 5.00
N LYS A 137 12.67 -22.23 4.57
CA LYS A 137 12.25 -22.06 3.18
C LYS A 137 13.29 -21.20 2.46
N VAL A 138 13.88 -21.77 1.40
CA VAL A 138 14.93 -21.15 0.59
C VAL A 138 14.38 -20.92 -0.80
N GLU A 139 14.23 -19.66 -1.21
CA GLU A 139 13.54 -19.30 -2.45
C GLU A 139 14.30 -18.22 -3.23
N PRO A 140 14.62 -18.46 -4.52
CA PRO A 140 15.21 -17.45 -5.40
C PRO A 140 14.26 -16.31 -5.76
N TYR A 141 14.81 -15.09 -5.82
CA TYR A 141 14.14 -13.88 -6.30
C TYR A 141 15.05 -13.14 -7.30
N LEU A 142 14.49 -12.68 -8.41
CA LEU A 142 15.14 -11.78 -9.35
C LEU A 142 14.51 -10.40 -9.22
N ILE A 143 15.32 -9.38 -8.93
CA ILE A 143 14.91 -7.97 -8.93
C ILE A 143 15.58 -7.30 -10.13
N THR A 144 14.78 -6.68 -11.00
CA THR A 144 15.27 -5.95 -12.17
C THR A 144 14.28 -4.85 -12.58
N ALA A 145 14.72 -3.84 -13.31
CA ALA A 145 13.79 -2.95 -14.00
C ALA A 145 13.02 -3.73 -15.09
N SER A 146 11.80 -3.28 -15.39
CA SER A 146 11.05 -3.76 -16.56
C SER A 146 11.77 -3.37 -17.86
N GLU A 147 11.49 -4.07 -18.97
CA GLU A 147 12.14 -3.81 -20.27
C GLU A 147 12.00 -2.36 -20.75
N ASN A 148 10.88 -1.73 -20.43
CA ASN A 148 10.58 -0.33 -20.75
C ASN A 148 10.92 0.66 -19.63
N ASN A 149 11.51 0.18 -18.52
CA ASN A 149 11.90 0.97 -17.36
C ASN A 149 10.76 1.77 -16.71
N GLU A 150 9.55 1.21 -16.72
CA GLU A 150 8.34 1.81 -16.13
C GLU A 150 8.08 1.36 -14.69
N TYR A 151 8.56 0.18 -14.31
CA TYR A 151 8.40 -0.37 -12.96
C TYR A 151 9.53 -1.35 -12.61
N VAL A 152 9.70 -1.66 -11.32
CA VAL A 152 10.60 -2.73 -10.89
C VAL A 152 9.88 -4.06 -11.01
N ARG A 153 10.37 -4.93 -11.88
CA ARG A 153 9.90 -6.30 -12.02
C ARG A 153 10.60 -7.17 -10.99
N VAL A 154 9.81 -7.93 -10.23
CA VAL A 154 10.33 -8.94 -9.33
C VAL A 154 9.80 -10.30 -9.73
N VAL A 155 10.68 -11.27 -9.91
CA VAL A 155 10.31 -12.67 -10.20
C VAL A 155 10.71 -13.52 -9.01
N HIS A 156 9.84 -14.43 -8.61
CA HIS A 156 10.01 -15.32 -7.47
C HIS A 156 9.88 -16.77 -7.93
N MET A 157 10.79 -17.63 -7.49
CA MET A 157 10.69 -19.08 -7.64
C MET A 157 10.37 -19.68 -6.27
N SER A 158 9.17 -20.26 -6.13
CA SER A 158 8.74 -20.86 -4.87
C SER A 158 9.53 -22.12 -4.53
N ALA A 159 9.46 -22.54 -3.27
CA ALA A 159 9.99 -23.82 -2.80
C ALA A 159 9.38 -25.04 -3.53
N TYR A 160 8.24 -24.85 -4.21
CA TYR A 160 7.56 -25.86 -5.02
C TYR A 160 7.86 -25.71 -6.52
N ASN A 161 8.83 -24.87 -6.87
CA ASN A 161 9.25 -24.55 -8.23
C ASN A 161 8.13 -23.96 -9.10
N THR A 162 7.27 -23.14 -8.49
CA THR A 162 6.30 -22.30 -9.21
C THR A 162 6.85 -20.88 -9.33
N THR A 163 6.73 -20.29 -10.52
CA THR A 163 7.21 -18.93 -10.76
C THR A 163 6.08 -17.93 -10.58
N HIS A 164 6.33 -16.89 -9.80
CA HIS A 164 5.42 -15.76 -9.60
C HIS A 164 6.10 -14.48 -10.10
N SER A 165 5.32 -13.63 -10.78
CA SER A 165 5.77 -12.29 -11.16
C SER A 165 5.06 -11.26 -10.30
N GLY A 166 5.83 -10.25 -9.88
CA GLY A 166 5.39 -9.18 -9.02
C GLY A 166 6.02 -7.85 -9.42
N VAL A 167 5.60 -6.81 -8.70
CA VAL A 167 6.07 -5.44 -8.87
C VAL A 167 6.66 -4.92 -7.58
N GLY A 168 7.76 -4.19 -7.69
CA GLY A 168 8.44 -3.57 -6.57
C GLY A 168 8.32 -2.04 -6.59
N LEU A 169 8.10 -1.47 -5.42
CA LEU A 169 8.26 -0.04 -5.13
C LEU A 169 9.44 0.11 -4.19
N PHE A 170 10.46 0.82 -4.61
CA PHE A 170 11.69 1.04 -3.87
C PHE A 170 11.80 2.52 -3.58
N ASN A 171 11.63 2.87 -2.30
CA ASN A 171 11.78 4.24 -1.85
C ASN A 171 13.22 4.45 -1.38
N ASN A 172 13.94 5.30 -2.12
CA ASN A 172 15.35 5.62 -1.99
C ASN A 172 15.88 5.52 -0.54
N HIS A 173 16.59 4.41 -0.25
CA HIS A 173 17.24 4.11 1.04
C HIS A 173 16.38 4.06 2.32
N THR A 174 15.05 3.89 2.21
CA THR A 174 14.18 3.76 3.39
C THR A 174 13.51 2.39 3.44
N SER A 175 12.68 2.08 2.45
CA SER A 175 11.90 0.85 2.41
C SER A 175 11.54 0.45 0.99
N SER A 176 11.25 -0.83 0.82
CA SER A 176 10.62 -1.33 -0.40
C SER A 176 9.39 -2.18 -0.07
N TYR A 177 8.47 -2.18 -1.02
CA TYR A 177 7.25 -2.98 -1.02
C TYR A 177 7.22 -3.77 -2.32
N ILE A 178 7.21 -5.10 -2.21
CA ILE A 178 7.10 -6.00 -3.34
C ILE A 178 5.75 -6.70 -3.25
N LEU A 179 4.95 -6.56 -4.30
CA LEU A 179 3.62 -7.17 -4.39
C LEU A 179 3.62 -8.27 -5.44
N PHE A 180 3.11 -9.42 -5.07
CA PHE A 180 2.89 -10.55 -5.96
C PHE A 180 1.42 -10.95 -5.96
N ASN A 181 0.99 -11.60 -7.03
CA ASN A 181 -0.29 -12.29 -7.08
C ASN A 181 -0.05 -13.80 -7.17
N GLU A 182 -0.54 -14.57 -6.20
CA GLU A 182 -0.39 -16.04 -6.20
C GLU A 182 -1.32 -16.71 -7.23
N ARG A 183 -2.38 -16.03 -7.65
CA ARG A 183 -3.41 -16.58 -8.55
C ARG A 183 -3.41 -15.87 -9.88
N GLU A 184 -3.84 -16.58 -10.92
CA GLU A 184 -4.13 -15.96 -12.20
C GLU A 184 -5.41 -15.11 -12.11
N SER A 185 -5.47 -14.07 -12.94
CA SER A 185 -6.67 -13.22 -13.09
C SER A 185 -7.92 -14.09 -13.32
N PRO A 186 -9.08 -13.79 -12.71
CA PRO A 186 -9.50 -12.50 -12.13
C PRO A 186 -9.34 -12.36 -10.62
N GLU A 187 -8.82 -13.38 -9.92
CA GLU A 187 -8.69 -13.35 -8.47
C GLU A 187 -7.36 -12.70 -8.05
N LEU A 188 -7.43 -11.72 -7.15
CA LEU A 188 -6.26 -11.11 -6.50
C LEU A 188 -6.01 -11.80 -5.16
N ALA A 189 -5.04 -12.71 -5.14
CA ALA A 189 -4.50 -13.31 -3.93
C ALA A 189 -3.10 -12.73 -3.69
N LEU A 190 -3.06 -11.54 -3.08
CA LEU A 190 -1.82 -10.82 -2.90
C LEU A 190 -1.03 -11.35 -1.70
N PHE A 191 0.27 -11.52 -1.89
CA PHE A 191 1.23 -11.46 -0.80
C PHE A 191 2.16 -10.27 -1.00
N THR A 192 2.73 -9.80 0.09
CA THR A 192 3.58 -8.61 0.08
C THR A 192 4.83 -8.86 0.89
N ILE A 193 5.97 -8.43 0.33
CA ILE A 193 7.25 -8.41 1.02
C ILE A 193 7.61 -6.94 1.27
N TYR A 194 7.84 -6.62 2.53
CA TYR A 194 8.43 -5.36 2.96
C TYR A 194 9.91 -5.59 3.24
N LEU A 195 10.81 -4.83 2.61
CA LEU A 195 12.25 -4.88 2.93
C LEU A 195 12.75 -3.50 3.40
N GLN A 196 13.61 -3.52 4.40
CA GLN A 196 14.38 -2.35 4.82
C GLN A 196 15.54 -2.14 3.85
N LEU A 197 15.58 -0.97 3.21
CA LEU A 197 16.67 -0.60 2.31
C LEU A 197 17.76 0.12 3.12
N PRO A 198 19.03 -0.27 3.01
CA PRO A 198 20.10 0.40 3.71
C PRO A 198 20.53 1.70 3.01
N MET A 199 21.21 2.56 3.76
CA MET A 199 21.73 3.88 3.34
C MET A 199 23.00 3.80 2.46
N TYR A 200 23.27 2.65 1.83
CA TYR A 200 24.43 2.45 0.97
C TYR A 200 24.05 1.64 -0.28
N ASP A 201 24.81 1.83 -1.36
CA ASP A 201 24.56 1.20 -2.66
C ASP A 201 24.99 -0.27 -2.68
N PHE A 202 24.33 -1.06 -3.52
CA PHE A 202 24.61 -2.48 -3.75
C PHE A 202 24.63 -3.34 -2.47
N PRO A 203 23.54 -3.33 -1.68
CA PRO A 203 23.49 -4.14 -0.49
C PRO A 203 23.54 -5.63 -0.81
N LYS A 204 24.43 -6.33 -0.08
CA LYS A 204 24.52 -7.79 -0.13
C LYS A 204 23.38 -8.47 0.60
N MET A 205 22.66 -7.75 1.46
CA MET A 205 21.62 -8.31 2.30
C MET A 205 20.51 -7.29 2.56
N LEU A 206 19.26 -7.74 2.42
CA LEU A 206 18.05 -6.98 2.74
C LEU A 206 17.20 -7.81 3.71
N LYS A 207 16.55 -7.16 4.67
CA LYS A 207 15.73 -7.85 5.68
C LYS A 207 14.38 -7.18 5.81
N GLY A 208 13.37 -7.94 6.18
CA GLY A 208 12.08 -7.35 6.51
C GLY A 208 11.00 -8.39 6.80
N LEU A 209 9.78 -8.11 6.32
CA LEU A 209 8.59 -8.89 6.63
C LEU A 209 7.92 -9.41 5.38
N TYR A 210 7.50 -10.67 5.44
CA TYR A 210 6.69 -11.34 4.44
C TYR A 210 5.26 -11.51 4.99
N LEU A 211 4.28 -10.90 4.32
CA LEU A 211 2.88 -10.89 4.69
C LEU A 211 2.09 -11.71 3.66
N CYS A 212 1.44 -12.78 4.11
CA CYS A 212 0.64 -13.66 3.26
C CYS A 212 -0.50 -14.30 4.06
N LEU A 213 -1.22 -15.22 3.42
CA LEU A 213 -2.15 -16.11 4.11
C LEU A 213 -1.47 -17.46 4.37
N ASP A 214 -1.81 -18.12 5.49
CA ASP A 214 -1.45 -19.52 5.71
C ASP A 214 -2.40 -20.47 4.96
N TYR A 215 -2.16 -21.79 5.05
CA TYR A 215 -3.03 -22.80 4.42
C TYR A 215 -4.49 -22.78 4.90
N ASN A 216 -4.73 -22.26 6.11
CA ASN A 216 -6.07 -22.09 6.68
C ASN A 216 -6.66 -20.71 6.35
N ARG A 217 -6.04 -19.96 5.43
CA ARG A 217 -6.39 -18.59 5.02
C ARG A 217 -6.33 -17.56 6.15
N ASN A 218 -5.55 -17.82 7.19
CA ASN A 218 -5.33 -16.83 8.22
C ASN A 218 -4.19 -15.88 7.82
N PRO A 219 -4.35 -14.56 8.05
CA PRO A 219 -3.27 -13.60 7.92
C PRO A 219 -2.04 -13.97 8.76
N ILE A 220 -0.87 -13.92 8.14
CA ILE A 220 0.41 -14.16 8.80
C ILE A 220 1.48 -13.19 8.29
N ALA A 221 2.30 -12.70 9.21
CA ALA A 221 3.52 -11.94 8.93
C ALA A 221 4.72 -12.72 9.45
N ARG A 222 5.80 -12.82 8.68
CA ARG A 222 7.02 -13.57 9.04
C ARG A 222 8.26 -12.76 8.72
N ARG A 223 9.35 -12.97 9.44
CA ARG A 223 10.66 -12.47 9.00
C ARG A 223 11.06 -13.10 7.68
N ILE A 224 11.69 -12.28 6.84
CA ILE A 224 12.33 -12.72 5.60
C ILE A 224 13.67 -12.01 5.44
N LEU A 225 14.64 -12.75 4.92
CA LEU A 225 15.99 -12.28 4.65
C LEU A 225 16.33 -12.54 3.18
N PHE A 226 16.82 -11.54 2.47
CA PHE A 226 17.31 -11.64 1.09
C PHE A 226 18.83 -11.50 1.13
N VAL A 227 19.55 -12.49 0.62
CA VAL A 227 21.01 -12.46 0.46
C VAL A 227 21.33 -12.45 -1.01
N LYS A 228 22.13 -11.48 -1.46
CA LYS A 228 22.49 -11.32 -2.86
C LYS A 228 23.35 -12.51 -3.29
N HIS A 229 22.90 -13.21 -4.32
CA HIS A 229 23.55 -14.37 -4.89
C HIS A 229 24.37 -13.99 -6.14
N SER A 230 23.81 -13.12 -6.98
CA SER A 230 24.45 -12.66 -8.21
C SER A 230 23.99 -11.24 -8.56
N ASP A 231 24.85 -10.49 -9.24
CA ASP A 231 24.49 -9.23 -9.89
C ASP A 231 23.80 -9.44 -11.25
N SER A 232 23.72 -10.69 -11.73
CA SER A 232 23.00 -11.02 -12.96
C SER A 232 21.51 -10.68 -12.84
N THR A 233 20.98 -10.08 -13.91
CA THR A 233 19.55 -9.83 -14.09
C THR A 233 18.95 -10.71 -15.19
N ASP A 234 19.73 -11.69 -15.66
CA ASP A 234 19.33 -12.60 -16.72
C ASP A 234 18.30 -13.63 -16.21
N MET A 235 17.29 -13.88 -17.03
CA MET A 235 16.20 -14.78 -16.67
C MET A 235 16.62 -16.25 -16.74
N ASP A 236 17.52 -16.64 -17.64
CA ASP A 236 18.00 -18.00 -17.76
C ASP A 236 18.88 -18.38 -16.56
N ASP A 237 19.75 -17.45 -16.12
CA ASP A 237 20.52 -17.58 -14.88
C ASP A 237 19.60 -17.78 -13.67
N PHE A 238 18.49 -17.03 -13.60
CA PHE A 238 17.50 -17.14 -12.53
C PHE A 238 16.75 -18.48 -12.57
N LEU A 239 16.29 -18.92 -13.75
CA LEU A 239 15.53 -20.15 -13.93
C LEU A 239 16.36 -21.42 -13.69
N ALA A 240 17.69 -21.32 -13.72
CA ALA A 240 18.59 -22.41 -13.33
C ALA A 240 18.55 -22.71 -11.81
N LEU A 241 18.11 -21.75 -10.99
CA LEU A 241 17.98 -21.91 -9.55
C LEU A 241 16.64 -22.57 -9.18
N LYS A 242 16.64 -23.28 -8.05
CA LYS A 242 15.46 -23.96 -7.52
C LYS A 242 15.18 -23.51 -6.10
N GLY A 243 13.90 -23.46 -5.76
CA GLY A 243 13.48 -23.30 -4.38
C GLY A 243 13.52 -24.64 -3.65
N GLU A 244 13.72 -24.60 -2.34
CA GLU A 244 13.73 -25.78 -1.49
C GLU A 244 13.23 -25.50 -0.07
N ILE A 245 12.88 -26.57 0.64
CA ILE A 245 12.51 -26.54 2.06
C ILE A 245 13.47 -27.47 2.79
N ILE A 246 14.24 -26.92 3.71
CA ILE A 246 15.25 -27.64 4.48
C ILE A 246 14.71 -27.84 5.91
N PRO A 247 14.42 -29.09 6.32
CA PRO A 247 14.03 -29.39 7.70
C PRO A 247 15.11 -28.96 8.69
N LYS A 248 14.72 -28.53 9.89
CA LYS A 248 15.62 -28.05 10.94
C LYS A 248 16.82 -28.97 11.19
N GLU A 249 16.60 -30.28 11.19
CA GLU A 249 17.60 -31.30 11.48
C GLU A 249 18.65 -31.45 10.36
N GLN A 250 18.37 -30.90 9.18
CA GLN A 250 19.20 -31.01 7.98
C GLN A 250 19.76 -29.66 7.54
N ILE A 251 19.58 -28.60 8.34
CA ILE A 251 20.08 -27.26 8.01
C ILE A 251 21.62 -27.27 8.03
N PRO A 252 22.28 -26.94 6.92
CA PRO A 252 23.73 -26.78 6.88
C PRO A 252 24.24 -25.70 7.84
N ASP A 253 25.44 -25.86 8.37
CA ASP A 253 26.04 -24.94 9.34
C ASP A 253 26.12 -23.49 8.84
N ASP A 254 26.32 -23.28 7.54
CA ASP A 254 26.39 -21.96 6.91
C ASP A 254 25.03 -21.26 6.80
N LEU A 255 23.92 -22.01 6.81
CA LEU A 255 22.56 -21.47 6.78
C LEU A 255 21.93 -21.32 8.18
N LEU A 256 22.56 -21.92 9.20
CA LEU A 256 22.09 -21.86 10.58
C LEU A 256 21.89 -20.42 11.10
N PRO A 257 22.76 -19.43 10.80
CA PRO A 257 22.52 -18.03 11.17
C PRO A 257 21.24 -17.45 10.58
N TYR A 258 20.87 -17.83 9.34
CA TYR A 258 19.66 -17.34 8.68
C TYR A 258 18.42 -17.97 9.30
N TYR A 259 18.44 -19.28 9.54
CA TYR A 259 17.37 -19.97 10.27
C TYR A 259 17.15 -19.38 11.66
N ASN A 260 18.23 -19.16 12.42
CA ASN A 260 18.15 -18.54 13.75
C ASN A 260 17.61 -17.11 13.74
N TYR A 261 17.72 -16.40 12.61
CA TYR A 261 17.16 -15.06 12.47
C TYR A 261 15.69 -15.05 11.99
N THR A 262 15.26 -16.06 11.23
CA THR A 262 13.93 -16.04 10.56
C THR A 262 12.91 -17.03 11.11
N CYS A 263 13.33 -17.98 11.95
CA CYS A 263 12.51 -19.15 12.29
C CYS A 263 12.35 -19.40 13.80
N GLN A 264 12.68 -18.42 14.67
CA GLN A 264 12.52 -18.60 16.12
C GLN A 264 11.08 -18.29 16.58
N PRO A 265 10.67 -18.79 17.77
CA PRO A 265 9.42 -18.40 18.39
C PRO A 265 9.32 -16.87 18.52
N GLY A 266 8.27 -16.27 17.95
CA GLY A 266 8.07 -14.81 17.91
C GLY A 266 8.56 -14.12 16.63
N ASP A 267 9.20 -14.83 15.70
CA ASP A 267 9.59 -14.28 14.38
C ASP A 267 8.44 -14.27 13.37
N PHE A 268 7.25 -14.68 13.79
CA PHE A 268 6.01 -14.52 13.03
C PHE A 268 4.86 -14.05 13.92
N ILE A 269 3.95 -13.29 13.32
CA ILE A 269 2.68 -12.90 13.92
C ILE A 269 1.59 -13.55 13.09
N LYS A 270 0.73 -14.32 13.74
CA LYS A 270 -0.38 -15.03 13.14
C LYS A 270 -1.67 -14.58 13.80
N THR A 271 -2.72 -14.38 13.02
CA THR A 271 -4.09 -14.37 13.54
C THR A 271 -4.72 -15.72 13.25
N CYS A 272 -5.77 -16.10 13.97
CA CYS A 272 -6.54 -17.29 13.60
C CYS A 272 -8.03 -17.02 13.71
N THR A 273 -8.77 -17.51 12.71
CA THR A 273 -10.22 -17.44 12.75
C THR A 273 -10.74 -18.34 13.86
N VAL A 274 -11.24 -17.76 14.94
CA VAL A 274 -11.99 -18.50 15.96
C VAL A 274 -13.36 -18.82 15.37
N PRO A 275 -13.80 -20.10 15.34
CA PRO A 275 -15.14 -20.46 14.90
C PRO A 275 -16.16 -20.02 15.95
N SER A 276 -16.47 -18.72 15.96
CA SER A 276 -17.48 -18.10 16.79
C SER A 276 -18.17 -17.00 15.97
N PRO A 277 -19.52 -16.96 15.95
CA PRO A 277 -20.26 -15.98 15.17
C PRO A 277 -20.33 -14.59 15.82
N SER A 278 -19.88 -14.43 17.07
CA SER A 278 -20.09 -13.17 17.82
C SER A 278 -19.02 -12.10 17.57
N LEU A 279 -17.78 -12.48 17.21
CA LEU A 279 -16.64 -11.58 17.01
C LEU A 279 -16.49 -10.58 18.17
N ASP A 280 -16.57 -11.09 19.39
CA ASP A 280 -16.56 -10.31 20.62
C ASP A 280 -15.24 -10.44 21.40
N THR A 281 -15.16 -9.81 22.58
CA THR A 281 -13.95 -9.84 23.41
C THR A 281 -13.58 -11.25 23.90
N GLN A 282 -14.55 -12.16 24.03
CA GLN A 282 -14.28 -13.56 24.39
C GLN A 282 -13.61 -14.31 23.25
N ASP A 283 -13.93 -13.96 22.01
CA ASP A 283 -13.26 -14.51 20.82
C ASP A 283 -11.80 -14.06 20.76
N LEU A 284 -11.50 -12.80 21.11
CA LEU A 284 -10.12 -12.30 21.20
C LEU A 284 -9.32 -13.05 22.29
N GLU A 285 -9.91 -13.30 23.45
CA GLU A 285 -9.26 -14.08 24.52
C GLU A 285 -9.03 -15.54 24.11
N ARG A 286 -9.98 -16.15 23.40
CA ARG A 286 -9.86 -17.51 22.90
C ARG A 286 -8.81 -17.61 21.80
N GLU A 287 -8.78 -16.66 20.86
CA GLU A 287 -7.74 -16.55 19.83
C GLU A 287 -6.37 -16.48 20.47
N LYS A 288 -6.20 -15.61 21.48
CA LYS A 288 -4.92 -15.44 22.15
C LYS A 288 -4.42 -16.73 22.82
N LYS A 289 -5.30 -17.48 23.48
CA LYS A 289 -4.98 -18.80 24.06
C LYS A 289 -4.62 -19.85 23.01
N MET A 290 -5.23 -19.79 21.82
CA MET A 290 -4.89 -20.70 20.72
C MET A 290 -3.51 -20.39 20.11
N LEU A 291 -3.08 -19.12 20.14
CA LEU A 291 -1.79 -18.65 19.63
C LEU A 291 -0.63 -18.76 20.64
N GLU A 292 -0.91 -18.97 21.93
CA GLU A 292 0.08 -19.15 23.00
C GLU A 292 0.62 -20.59 23.14
N LEU A 293 0.19 -21.50 22.26
CA LEU A 293 0.63 -22.91 22.17
C LEU A 293 1.68 -23.11 21.07
#